data_AF-A0A226M7P2-F1
#
_entry.id   AF-A0A226M7P2-F1
#
_cell.length_a   1.000
_cell.length_b   1.000
_cell.length_c   1.000
_cell.angle_alpha   90.00
_cell.angle_beta   90.00
_cell.angle_gamma   90.00
#
_symmetry.space_group_name_H-M   'P 1'
#
loop_
_entity.id
_entity.type
_entity.pdbx_description
1 polymer ?
#
loop_
_entity_poly.entity_id
_entity_poly.type
_entity_poly.pdbx_seq_one_letter_code
_entity_poly.pdbx_strand_id
1 'polypeptide(L)' 'LIPKDQYYCGVLYFTGSDIFNKNMRAHALEMGFTINEYTIRPLGVTGVAGEALPVECERDIFDYIQWKYREPKDRSE' A
#
# COMPACT_ATOMS: atom_id res chain seq x y z
N LEU A 1 -12.65 -11.15 6.66
CA LEU A 1 -13.14 -11.27 5.27
C LEU A 1 -12.88 -9.93 4.60
N ILE A 2 -12.07 -9.88 3.55
CA ILE A 2 -11.76 -8.63 2.82
C ILE A 2 -12.55 -8.65 1.51
N PRO A 3 -13.21 -7.54 1.12
CA PRO A 3 -13.87 -7.41 -0.18
C PRO A 3 -12.92 -7.78 -1.33
N LYS A 4 -13.44 -8.41 -2.39
CA LYS A 4 -12.60 -8.95 -3.48
C LYS A 4 -11.77 -7.86 -4.17
N ASP A 5 -12.33 -6.66 -4.27
CA ASP A 5 -11.72 -5.43 -4.79
C ASP A 5 -10.58 -4.89 -3.90
N GLN A 6 -10.48 -5.34 -2.66
CA GLN A 6 -9.49 -4.87 -1.67
C GLN A 6 -8.47 -5.95 -1.32
N TYR A 7 -8.56 -7.12 -2.00
CA TYR A 7 -7.74 -8.29 -1.71
C TYR A 7 -6.23 -7.98 -1.74
N TYR A 8 -5.77 -7.16 -2.69
CA TYR A 8 -4.35 -6.87 -2.86
C TYR A 8 -3.77 -5.98 -1.75
N CYS A 9 -4.52 -4.98 -1.27
CA CYS A 9 -4.10 -4.20 -0.10
C CYS A 9 -4.10 -5.09 1.17
N GLY A 10 -5.09 -5.97 1.28
CA GLY A 10 -5.21 -6.90 2.40
C GLY A 10 -4.07 -7.92 2.45
N VAL A 11 -3.79 -8.59 1.33
CA VAL A 11 -2.72 -9.60 1.26
C VAL A 11 -1.35 -8.98 1.48
N LEU A 12 -1.10 -7.76 0.96
CA LEU A 12 0.13 -7.01 1.21
C LEU A 12 0.30 -6.75 2.72
N TYR A 13 -0.75 -6.28 3.39
CA TYR A 13 -0.74 -6.02 4.82
C TYR A 13 -0.48 -7.30 5.64
N PHE A 14 -1.18 -8.39 5.33
CA PHE A 14 -1.05 -9.66 6.07
C PHE A 14 0.25 -10.42 5.76
N THR A 15 0.85 -10.22 4.59
CA THR A 15 2.16 -10.79 4.25
C THR A 15 3.25 -10.18 5.12
N GLY A 16 3.16 -8.88 5.41
CA GLY A 16 4.15 -8.19 6.23
C GLY A 16 5.56 -8.19 5.62
N SER A 17 6.62 -8.08 6.42
CA SER A 17 6.64 -8.02 7.89
C SER A 17 6.03 -6.74 8.50
N ASP A 18 5.92 -6.67 9.82
CA ASP A 18 5.41 -5.46 10.48
C ASP A 18 6.35 -4.25 10.25
N ILE A 19 7.67 -4.49 10.22
CA ILE A 19 8.69 -3.49 9.88
C ILE A 19 8.55 -3.06 8.43
N PHE A 20 8.45 -4.02 7.49
CA PHE A 20 8.24 -3.71 6.08
C PHE A 20 6.98 -2.86 5.87
N ASN A 21 5.86 -3.22 6.51
CA ASN A 21 4.61 -2.46 6.43
C ASN A 21 4.74 -1.04 6.98
N LYS A 22 5.46 -0.85 8.10
CA LYS A 22 5.72 0.49 8.67
C LYS A 22 6.55 1.33 7.70
N ASN A 23 7.63 0.76 7.16
CA ASN A 23 8.51 1.43 6.21
C ASN A 23 7.75 1.80 4.93
N MET A 24 6.96 0.87 4.38
CA MET A 24 6.15 1.09 3.19
C MET A 24 5.12 2.21 3.39
N ARG A 25 4.44 2.22 4.53
CA ARG A 25 3.44 3.27 4.85
C ARG A 25 4.10 4.63 5.06
N ALA A 26 5.26 4.69 5.72
CA ALA A 26 6.01 5.92 5.87
C ALA A 26 6.44 6.49 4.51
N HIS A 27 7.02 5.65 3.65
CA HIS A 27 7.39 6.03 2.28
C HIS A 27 6.18 6.48 1.46
N ALA A 28 5.04 5.80 1.58
CA ALA A 28 3.81 6.21 0.92
C ALA A 28 3.38 7.64 1.32
N LEU A 29 3.47 7.99 2.61
CA LEU A 29 3.16 9.34 3.10
C LEU A 29 4.08 10.40 2.49
N GLU A 30 5.38 10.10 2.38
CA GLU A 30 6.36 10.98 1.72
C GLU A 30 6.03 11.20 0.23
N MET A 31 5.47 10.17 -0.40
CA MET A 31 5.02 10.20 -1.80
C MET A 31 3.61 10.81 -1.98
N GLY A 32 2.96 11.26 -0.90
CA GLY A 32 1.61 11.84 -0.96
C GLY A 32 0.50 10.82 -1.07
N PHE A 33 0.67 9.63 -0.49
CA PHE A 33 -0.33 8.57 -0.41
C PHE A 33 -0.51 8.06 1.01
N THR A 34 -1.65 7.46 1.29
CA THR A 34 -1.88 6.67 2.50
C THR A 34 -2.33 5.27 2.14
N ILE A 35 -1.75 4.27 2.81
CA ILE A 35 -2.01 2.85 2.57
C ILE A 35 -2.52 2.22 3.86
N ASN A 36 -3.65 1.52 3.76
CA ASN A 36 -4.15 0.62 4.80
C ASN A 36 -4.43 -0.77 4.20
N GLU A 37 -4.98 -1.68 4.99
CA GLU A 37 -5.31 -3.05 4.58
C GLU A 37 -6.47 -3.15 3.58
N TYR A 38 -7.10 -2.02 3.21
CA TYR A 38 -8.23 -1.97 2.30
C TYR A 38 -7.92 -1.23 1.00
N THR A 39 -7.22 -0.10 1.08
CA THR A 39 -7.04 0.82 -0.06
C THR A 39 -5.72 1.59 0.03
N ILE A 40 -5.22 2.02 -1.13
CA ILE A 40 -4.29 3.13 -1.26
C ILE A 40 -5.05 4.37 -1.76
N ARG A 41 -4.81 5.53 -1.14
CA ARG A 41 -5.48 6.80 -1.44
C ARG A 41 -4.46 7.92 -1.59
N PRO A 42 -4.63 8.85 -2.54
CA PRO A 42 -3.81 10.04 -2.62
C PRO A 42 -4.16 10.99 -1.48
N LEU A 43 -3.15 11.72 -0.99
CA LEU A 43 -3.32 12.80 -0.02
C LEU A 43 -3.33 14.11 -0.78
N GLY A 44 -4.41 14.88 -0.61
CA GLY A 44 -4.48 16.25 -1.12
C GLY A 44 -3.53 17.18 -0.37
N VAL A 45 -3.38 18.41 -0.86
CA VAL A 45 -2.56 19.47 -0.21
C VAL A 45 -2.95 19.76 1.25
N THR A 46 -4.17 19.41 1.65
CA THR A 46 -4.69 19.57 3.02
C THR A 46 -4.37 18.37 3.93
N GLY A 47 -3.76 17.30 3.40
CA GLY A 47 -3.53 16.04 4.12
C GLY A 47 -4.77 15.15 4.23
N VAL A 48 -5.88 15.52 3.57
CA VAL A 48 -7.10 14.71 3.53
C VAL A 48 -6.95 13.62 2.46
N ALA A 49 -7.29 12.38 2.83
CA ALA A 49 -7.29 11.25 1.91
C ALA A 49 -8.43 11.38 0.89
N GLY A 50 -8.08 11.31 -0.40
CA GLY A 50 -9.02 11.28 -1.50
C GLY A 50 -9.66 9.91 -1.72
N GLU A 51 -10.16 9.71 -2.92
CA GLU A 51 -10.78 8.44 -3.34
C GLU A 51 -9.76 7.30 -3.44
N ALA A 52 -10.24 6.07 -3.26
CA ALA A 52 -9.41 4.88 -3.42
C ALA A 52 -8.94 4.73 -4.87
N LEU A 53 -7.65 4.47 -5.04
CA LEU A 53 -7.09 4.19 -6.37
C LEU A 53 -7.42 2.74 -6.77
N PRO A 54 -7.57 2.47 -8.08
CA PRO A 54 -7.75 1.11 -8.57
C PRO A 54 -6.51 0.26 -8.31
N VAL A 55 -6.70 -0.94 -7.77
CA VAL A 55 -5.61 -1.90 -7.52
C VAL A 55 -6.03 -3.25 -8.09
N GLU A 56 -5.35 -3.68 -9.15
CA GLU A 56 -5.59 -4.95 -9.83
C GLU A 56 -4.53 -6.00 -9.50
N CYS A 57 -3.40 -5.59 -8.89
CA CYS A 57 -2.41 -6.47 -8.29
C CYS A 57 -1.60 -5.80 -7.17
N GLU A 58 -0.80 -6.56 -6.42
CA GLU A 58 0.08 -5.98 -5.39
C GLU A 58 1.07 -4.96 -5.97
N ARG A 59 1.55 -5.19 -7.21
CA ARG A 59 2.56 -4.34 -7.84
C ARG A 59 2.08 -2.91 -8.07
N ASP A 60 0.79 -2.71 -8.34
CA ASP A 60 0.22 -1.37 -8.52
C ASP A 60 0.46 -0.49 -7.29
N ILE A 61 0.37 -1.08 -6.09
CA ILE A 61 0.61 -0.39 -4.82
C ILE A 61 2.07 0.10 -4.74
N PHE A 62 3.03 -0.71 -5.21
CA PHE A 62 4.44 -0.33 -5.28
C PHE A 62 4.68 0.75 -6.34
N ASP A 63 4.05 0.62 -7.50
CA ASP A 63 4.19 1.57 -8.61
C ASP A 63 3.67 2.97 -8.24
N TYR A 64 2.54 3.07 -7.53
CA TYR A 64 2.00 4.35 -7.06
C TYR A 64 2.98 5.14 -6.18
N ILE A 65 3.68 4.44 -5.29
CA ILE A 65 4.66 5.03 -4.38
C ILE A 65 6.08 5.02 -4.98
N GLN A 66 6.21 4.77 -6.29
CA GLN A 66 7.48 4.74 -7.03
C GLN A 66 8.53 3.81 -6.41
N TRP A 67 8.09 2.66 -5.90
CA TRP A 67 8.95 1.68 -5.27
C TRP A 67 9.08 0.44 -6.12
N LYS A 68 10.27 -0.18 -6.11
CA LYS A 68 10.49 -1.41 -6.87
C LYS A 68 9.74 -2.56 -6.19
N TYR A 69 8.96 -3.30 -6.95
CA TYR A 69 8.28 -4.51 -6.43
C TYR A 69 9.26 -5.47 -5.76
N ARG A 70 8.89 -5.93 -4.57
CA ARG A 70 9.60 -6.95 -3.79
C ARG A 70 8.70 -8.17 -3.63
N GLU A 71 9.25 -9.35 -3.88
CA GLU A 71 8.54 -10.61 -3.66
C GLU A 71 8.28 -10.83 -2.16
N PRO A 72 7.24 -11.57 -1.74
CA PRO A 72 6.93 -11.82 -0.33
C PRO A 72 8.12 -12.27 0.53
N LYS A 73 8.97 -13.15 -0.02
CA LYS A 73 10.20 -13.65 0.63
C LYS A 73 11.23 -12.57 0.93
N ASP A 74 11.20 -11.46 0.19
CA ASP A 74 12.13 -10.35 0.35
C ASP A 74 11.58 -9.30 1.32
N ARG A 75 10.43 -9.52 1.95
CA ARG A 75 9.76 -8.56 2.87
C ARG A 75 9.87 -8.96 4.34
N SER A 76 10.66 -9.98 4.67
CA SER A 76 10.90 -10.44 6.04
C SER A 76 11.94 -9.58 6.76
N GLU A 77 11.62 -8.30 6.92
CA GLU A 77 12.40 -7.33 7.72
C GLU A 77 12.14 -7.48 9.22
#